data_AF-T1AXM1-F1
#
_entry.id   AF-T1AXM1-F1
#
_cell.length_a   1.000
_cell.length_b   1.000
_cell.length_c   1.000
_cell.angle_alpha   90.00
_cell.angle_beta   90.00
_cell.angle_gamma   90.00
#
_symmetry.space_group_name_H-M   'P 1'
#
loop_
_entity.id
_entity.type
_entity.pdbx_description
1 polymer ?
#
loop_
_entity_poly.entity_id
_entity_poly.type
_entity_poly.pdbx_seq_one_letter_code
_entity_poly.pdbx_strand_id
1 'polypeptide(L)'
;MVCERARRAGALALLLLGGCVSYQPRPLAQAPRWSPLPASAAGQALPRLDLAQAAALALHDNPDYRAALTDARISTLQLRAAGLLPDPQLSASTDHPSTPGYSRAWGLGLSEDVSWLLTRGATLDTARAQRTATVLNLAWRGWALAQGTAADFIDAWSARQRCALLQRQVDTARAREAAFARALKRRDVTLESAAASLITLSAAESQLASAEQARAAARARLDADLNLPPDARYTLHAPSAPALPDARQLDAALAALPRRRPDL
;
A
#
# COMPACT_ATOMS: atom_id res chain seq x y z
N MET A 1 -22.49 63.31 -15.04
CA MET A 1 -22.12 62.75 -13.71
C MET A 1 -22.64 61.32 -13.45
N VAL A 2 -23.78 60.87 -14.00
CA VAL A 2 -24.31 59.50 -13.81
C VAL A 2 -23.44 58.41 -14.46
N CYS A 3 -22.77 58.73 -15.59
CA CYS A 3 -21.96 57.78 -16.35
C CYS A 3 -20.62 57.41 -15.67
N GLU A 4 -20.02 58.31 -14.88
CA GLU A 4 -18.80 58.00 -14.12
C GLU A 4 -19.05 57.15 -12.87
N ARG A 5 -20.20 57.34 -12.19
CA ARG A 5 -20.57 56.56 -11.01
C ARG A 5 -20.86 55.09 -11.36
N ALA A 6 -21.47 54.83 -12.52
CA ALA A 6 -21.69 53.48 -13.04
C ALA A 6 -20.38 52.76 -13.39
N ARG A 7 -19.39 53.47 -13.96
CA ARG A 7 -18.06 52.92 -14.25
C ARG A 7 -17.27 52.58 -12.98
N ARG A 8 -17.35 53.41 -11.94
CA ARG A 8 -16.67 53.16 -10.65
C ARG A 8 -17.31 52.01 -9.86
N ALA A 9 -18.63 51.84 -9.94
CA ALA A 9 -19.34 50.71 -9.32
C ALA A 9 -19.03 49.37 -10.02
N GLY A 10 -18.93 49.34 -11.35
CA GLY A 10 -18.52 48.15 -12.10
C GLY A 10 -17.09 47.69 -11.79
N ALA A 11 -16.16 48.63 -11.60
CA ALA A 11 -14.78 48.32 -11.24
C ALA A 11 -14.65 47.73 -9.82
N LEU A 12 -15.47 48.18 -8.85
CA LEU A 12 -15.46 47.66 -7.48
C LEU A 12 -16.05 46.22 -7.40
N ALA A 13 -17.08 45.92 -8.19
CA ALA A 13 -17.67 44.59 -8.27
C ALA A 13 -16.71 43.55 -8.90
N LEU A 14 -15.93 43.94 -9.91
CA LEU A 14 -14.89 43.09 -10.53
C LEU A 14 -13.72 42.79 -9.57
N LEU A 15 -13.39 43.69 -8.65
CA LEU A 15 -12.37 43.48 -7.60
C LEU A 15 -12.86 42.53 -6.50
N LEU A 16 -14.16 42.52 -6.18
CA LEU A 16 -14.74 41.61 -5.18
C LEU A 16 -14.96 40.18 -5.70
N LEU A 17 -15.02 39.99 -7.03
CA LEU A 17 -15.08 38.68 -7.69
C LEU A 17 -13.70 38.03 -7.93
N GLY A 18 -12.59 38.75 -7.64
CA GLY A 18 -11.22 38.28 -7.83
C GLY A 18 -10.71 37.23 -6.83
N GLY A 19 -11.56 36.73 -5.93
CA GLY A 19 -11.23 35.71 -4.93
C GLY A 19 -11.32 34.26 -5.42
N CYS A 20 -11.53 34.02 -6.72
CA CYS A 20 -11.55 32.65 -7.25
C CYS A 20 -10.17 32.02 -7.13
N VAL A 21 -10.08 30.90 -6.41
CA VAL A 21 -8.92 30.00 -6.39
C VAL A 21 -8.43 29.80 -7.83
N SER A 22 -7.21 30.28 -8.12
CA SER A 22 -6.60 30.02 -9.41
C SER A 22 -6.32 28.52 -9.51
N TYR A 23 -6.92 27.85 -10.48
CA TYR A 23 -6.65 26.45 -10.75
C TYR A 23 -5.16 26.28 -11.10
N GLN A 24 -4.40 25.67 -10.19
CA GLN A 24 -3.05 25.20 -10.50
C GLN A 24 -3.14 23.74 -10.95
N PRO A 25 -2.93 23.43 -12.23
CA PRO A 25 -2.89 22.05 -12.69
C PRO A 25 -1.71 21.35 -12.00
N ARG A 26 -2.02 20.40 -11.13
CA ARG A 26 -1.01 19.48 -10.59
C ARG A 26 -0.97 18.27 -11.52
N PRO A 27 0.08 18.12 -12.35
CA PRO A 27 0.14 17.02 -13.30
C PRO A 27 0.11 15.69 -12.55
N LEU A 28 -0.61 14.72 -13.12
CA LEU A 28 -0.62 13.34 -12.62
C LEU A 28 0.80 12.79 -12.61
N ALA A 29 1.10 11.91 -11.65
CA ALA A 29 2.40 11.25 -11.60
C ALA A 29 2.61 10.42 -12.89
N GLN A 30 3.66 10.74 -13.63
CA GLN A 30 3.98 10.08 -14.92
C GLN A 30 4.69 8.73 -14.74
N ALA A 31 5.18 8.44 -13.54
CA ALA A 31 5.86 7.20 -13.20
C ALA A 31 5.48 6.72 -11.80
N PRO A 32 5.48 5.40 -11.54
CA PRO A 32 5.28 4.84 -10.22
C PRO A 32 6.36 5.36 -9.25
N ARG A 33 5.94 5.72 -8.03
CA ARG A 33 6.86 6.11 -6.95
C ARG A 33 7.18 4.89 -6.10
N TRP A 34 8.36 4.34 -6.32
CA TRP A 34 8.92 3.26 -5.51
C TRP A 34 9.44 3.78 -4.16
N SER A 35 9.47 2.89 -3.17
CA SER A 35 10.15 3.14 -1.90
C SER A 35 11.66 3.28 -2.14
N PRO A 36 12.31 4.32 -1.59
CA PRO A 36 13.76 4.33 -1.50
C PRO A 36 14.19 3.28 -0.48
N LEU A 37 14.95 2.26 -0.92
CA LEU A 37 15.69 1.43 0.03
C LEU A 37 16.59 2.35 0.90
N PRO A 38 16.81 2.02 2.19
CA PRO A 38 17.80 2.72 2.98
C PRO A 38 19.13 2.70 2.21
N ALA A 39 19.62 3.88 1.85
CA ALA A 39 20.75 4.02 0.93
C ALA A 39 21.98 3.31 1.53
N SER A 40 22.54 2.36 0.78
CA SER A 40 23.93 1.97 0.97
C SER A 40 24.80 3.07 0.34
N ALA A 41 25.81 3.57 1.06
CA ALA A 41 26.80 4.45 0.47
C ALA A 41 27.44 3.77 -0.76
N ALA A 42 27.83 4.55 -1.76
CA ALA A 42 28.54 4.03 -2.93
C ALA A 42 29.81 3.31 -2.47
N GLY A 43 29.92 2.01 -2.75
CA GLY A 43 31.04 1.15 -2.32
C GLY A 43 30.81 0.31 -1.06
N GLN A 44 29.63 0.38 -0.42
CA GLN A 44 29.25 -0.49 0.70
C GLN A 44 28.41 -1.70 0.30
N ALA A 45 28.40 -2.71 1.18
CA ALA A 45 27.63 -3.94 1.03
C ALA A 45 26.13 -3.64 0.86
N LEU A 46 25.43 -4.48 0.08
CA LEU A 46 23.98 -4.37 -0.13
C LEU A 46 23.24 -4.20 1.20
N PRO A 47 22.22 -3.32 1.26
CA PRO A 47 21.44 -3.12 2.49
C PRO A 47 20.89 -4.47 2.96
N ARG A 48 21.02 -4.72 4.27
CA ARG A 48 20.59 -5.96 4.91
C ARG A 48 19.33 -5.68 5.70
N LEU A 49 18.23 -6.31 5.30
CA LEU A 49 16.94 -6.18 5.97
C LEU A 49 16.75 -7.31 6.97
N ASP A 50 16.40 -6.94 8.19
CA ASP A 50 15.84 -7.83 9.19
C ASP A 50 14.30 -7.83 9.14
N LEU A 51 13.65 -8.81 9.76
CA LEU A 51 12.21 -8.98 9.78
C LEU A 51 11.49 -7.72 10.29
N ALA A 52 11.96 -7.14 11.39
CA ALA A 52 11.39 -5.92 11.96
C ALA A 52 11.54 -4.71 11.01
N GLN A 53 12.66 -4.62 10.30
CA GLN A 53 12.91 -3.56 9.33
C GLN A 53 12.01 -3.72 8.09
N ALA A 54 11.80 -4.94 7.63
CA ALA A 54 10.88 -5.23 6.52
C ALA A 54 9.44 -4.84 6.88
N ALA A 55 8.95 -5.25 8.06
CA ALA A 55 7.61 -4.89 8.51
C ALA A 55 7.43 -3.36 8.69
N ALA A 56 8.44 -2.68 9.23
CA ALA A 56 8.42 -1.22 9.37
C ALA A 56 8.41 -0.51 8.00
N LEU A 57 9.18 -1.01 7.04
CA LEU A 57 9.23 -0.47 5.68
C LEU A 57 7.90 -0.68 4.94
N ALA A 58 7.29 -1.87 5.07
CA ALA A 58 5.96 -2.13 4.52
C ALA A 58 4.90 -1.17 5.08
N LEU A 59 4.85 -0.98 6.41
CA LEU A 59 3.94 -0.02 7.03
C LEU A 59 4.17 1.44 6.59
N HIS A 60 5.38 1.77 6.14
CA HIS A 60 5.69 3.12 5.68
C HIS A 60 5.34 3.32 4.19
N ASP A 61 5.76 2.39 3.33
CA ASP A 61 5.78 2.61 1.88
C ASP A 61 4.79 1.77 1.07
N ASN A 62 4.11 0.79 1.67
CA ASN A 62 3.10 0.01 0.97
C ASN A 62 1.98 0.94 0.44
N PRO A 63 1.70 0.91 -0.87
CA PRO A 63 0.78 1.86 -1.50
C PRO A 63 -0.66 1.73 -0.98
N ASP A 64 -1.12 0.49 -0.72
CA ASP A 64 -2.47 0.23 -0.23
C ASP A 64 -2.65 0.71 1.21
N TYR A 65 -1.62 0.54 2.05
CA TYR A 65 -1.65 1.08 3.41
C TYR A 65 -1.60 2.61 3.42
N ARG A 66 -0.83 3.23 2.51
CA ARG A 66 -0.82 4.69 2.34
C ARG A 66 -2.15 5.25 1.83
N ALA A 67 -2.84 4.52 0.97
CA ALA A 67 -4.21 4.85 0.57
C ALA A 67 -5.14 4.81 1.79
N ALA A 68 -5.08 3.74 2.60
CA ALA A 68 -5.87 3.62 3.83
C ALA A 68 -5.57 4.74 4.85
N LEU A 69 -4.29 5.15 4.99
CA LEU A 69 -3.91 6.30 5.81
C LEU A 69 -4.53 7.60 5.29
N THR A 70 -4.63 7.75 3.97
CA THR A 70 -5.26 8.91 3.35
C THR A 70 -6.77 8.90 3.58
N ASP A 71 -7.43 7.75 3.48
CA ASP A 71 -8.85 7.59 3.78
C ASP A 71 -9.17 7.98 5.24
N ALA A 72 -8.30 7.61 6.19
CA ALA A 72 -8.44 8.02 7.59
C ALA A 72 -8.29 9.55 7.79
N ARG A 73 -7.47 10.22 6.97
CA ARG A 73 -7.39 11.69 6.97
C ARG A 73 -8.64 12.30 6.36
N ILE A 74 -9.15 11.73 5.26
CA ILE A 74 -10.39 12.16 4.61
C ILE A 74 -11.56 12.03 5.58
N SER A 75 -11.69 10.94 6.34
CA SER A 75 -12.77 10.77 7.32
C SER A 75 -12.73 11.82 8.44
N THR A 76 -11.53 12.30 8.80
CA THR A 76 -11.37 13.42 9.74
C THR A 76 -11.86 14.73 9.13
N LEU A 77 -11.60 14.98 7.84
CA LEU A 77 -12.13 16.14 7.12
C LEU A 77 -13.65 16.06 6.94
N GLN A 78 -14.20 14.88 6.65
CA GLN A 78 -15.63 14.64 6.55
C GLN A 78 -16.34 14.89 7.89
N LEU A 79 -15.75 14.44 9.01
CA LEU A 79 -16.26 14.78 10.34
C LEU A 79 -16.27 16.29 10.59
N ARG A 80 -15.21 16.99 10.17
CA ARG A 80 -15.19 18.46 10.29
C ARG A 80 -16.27 19.10 9.42
N ALA A 81 -16.43 18.64 8.18
CA ALA A 81 -17.43 19.14 7.23
C ALA A 81 -18.86 18.91 7.74
N ALA A 82 -19.15 17.77 8.35
CA ALA A 82 -20.45 17.46 8.97
C ALA A 82 -20.83 18.42 10.11
N GLY A 83 -19.86 19.12 10.70
CA GLY A 83 -20.11 20.13 11.73
C GLY A 83 -20.27 21.55 11.20
N LEU A 84 -19.99 21.79 9.91
CA LEU A 84 -20.12 23.08 9.26
C LEU A 84 -21.60 23.38 8.97
N LEU A 85 -21.92 24.66 8.99
CA LEU A 85 -23.21 25.16 8.52
C LEU A 85 -23.27 25.00 6.99
N PRO A 86 -24.45 24.68 6.41
CA PRO A 86 -24.62 24.73 4.96
C PRO A 86 -24.22 26.09 4.41
N ASP A 87 -23.56 26.11 3.25
CA ASP A 87 -23.17 27.36 2.62
C ASP A 87 -24.43 28.13 2.16
N PRO A 88 -24.56 29.42 2.50
CA PRO A 88 -25.68 30.22 2.06
C PRO A 88 -25.62 30.44 0.54
N GLN A 89 -26.76 30.37 -0.12
CA GLN A 89 -26.88 30.60 -1.56
C GLN A 89 -27.23 32.05 -1.83
N LEU A 90 -26.34 32.75 -2.53
CA LEU A 90 -26.57 34.10 -3.05
C LEU A 90 -27.04 33.99 -4.51
N SER A 91 -28.17 34.60 -4.83
CA SER A 91 -28.70 34.70 -6.19
C SER A 91 -28.86 36.16 -6.60
N ALA A 92 -28.61 36.42 -7.88
CA ALA A 92 -28.86 37.71 -8.50
C ALA A 92 -29.58 37.48 -9.82
N SER A 93 -30.69 38.19 -10.05
CA SER A 93 -31.50 38.09 -11.26
C SER A 93 -31.79 39.46 -11.83
N THR A 94 -32.06 39.50 -13.13
CA THR A 94 -32.51 40.72 -13.80
C THR A 94 -33.49 40.39 -14.91
N ASP A 95 -34.66 41.02 -14.86
CA ASP A 95 -35.73 40.81 -15.82
C ASP A 95 -35.80 41.96 -16.81
N HIS A 96 -35.83 41.60 -18.09
CA HIS A 96 -35.84 42.52 -19.24
C HIS A 96 -37.01 42.20 -20.18
N PRO A 97 -38.26 42.51 -19.79
CA PRO A 97 -39.41 42.26 -20.63
C PRO A 97 -39.36 43.11 -21.91
N SER A 98 -39.67 42.49 -23.05
CA SER A 98 -39.71 43.14 -24.38
C SER A 98 -41.09 43.71 -24.75
N THR A 99 -42.11 43.41 -23.93
CA THR A 99 -43.48 43.88 -24.14
C THR A 99 -43.66 45.32 -23.60
N PRO A 100 -44.28 46.23 -24.38
CA PRO A 100 -44.58 47.59 -23.92
C PRO A 100 -45.46 47.59 -22.66
N GLY A 101 -45.14 48.46 -21.70
CA GLY A 101 -45.89 48.58 -20.44
C GLY A 101 -45.29 47.82 -19.25
N TYR A 102 -44.23 47.03 -19.44
CA TYR A 102 -43.50 46.38 -18.34
C TYR A 102 -42.17 47.09 -18.04
N SER A 103 -41.78 47.12 -16.77
CA SER A 103 -40.51 47.70 -16.30
C SER A 103 -39.42 46.64 -16.13
N ARG A 104 -38.15 47.05 -16.27
CA ARG A 104 -37.01 46.19 -15.92
C ARG A 104 -36.95 46.02 -14.41
N ALA A 105 -36.66 44.80 -13.97
CA ALA A 105 -36.47 44.48 -12.56
C ALA A 105 -35.07 43.88 -12.33
N TRP A 106 -34.60 44.02 -11.09
CA TRP A 106 -33.41 43.35 -10.61
C TRP A 106 -33.68 42.83 -9.20
N GLY A 107 -33.18 41.65 -8.88
CA GLY A 107 -33.38 40.97 -7.62
C GLY A 107 -32.07 40.44 -7.07
N LEU A 108 -31.90 40.55 -5.76
CA LEU A 108 -30.84 39.90 -5.00
C LEU A 108 -31.52 39.01 -3.95
N GLY A 109 -31.16 37.74 -3.90
CA GLY A 109 -31.69 36.78 -2.94
C GLY A 109 -30.56 36.13 -2.15
N LEU A 110 -30.78 35.92 -0.85
CA LEU A 110 -29.94 35.10 0.00
C LEU A 110 -30.84 34.02 0.62
N SER A 111 -30.47 32.76 0.47
CA SER A 111 -31.21 31.62 1.03
C SER A 111 -30.28 30.66 1.75
N GLU A 112 -30.73 30.11 2.87
CA GLU A 112 -29.99 29.14 3.68
C GLU A 112 -30.93 28.00 4.12
N ASP A 113 -30.41 26.78 4.21
CA ASP A 113 -31.17 25.63 4.70
C ASP A 113 -31.11 25.51 6.23
N VAL A 114 -32.16 25.97 6.90
CA VAL A 114 -32.33 25.84 8.35
C VAL A 114 -32.75 24.44 8.80
N SER A 115 -33.26 23.60 7.88
CA SER A 115 -33.68 22.23 8.19
C SER A 115 -32.52 21.36 8.65
N TRP A 116 -31.30 21.71 8.23
CA TRP A 116 -30.07 21.06 8.67
C TRP A 116 -29.91 21.07 10.20
N LEU A 117 -30.40 22.10 10.91
CA LEU A 117 -30.29 22.17 12.37
C LEU A 117 -31.01 20.99 13.05
N LEU A 118 -32.08 20.48 12.43
CA LEU A 118 -32.84 19.34 12.92
C LEU A 118 -32.06 18.03 12.77
N THR A 119 -31.29 17.87 11.69
CA THR A 119 -30.53 16.65 11.38
C THR A 119 -29.08 16.71 11.84
N ARG A 120 -28.57 17.89 12.21
CA ARG A 120 -27.17 18.16 12.61
C ARG A 120 -26.61 17.14 13.59
N GLY A 121 -27.36 16.82 14.64
CA GLY A 121 -26.93 15.83 15.65
C GLY A 121 -26.66 14.46 15.03
N ALA A 122 -27.64 13.95 14.28
CA ALA A 122 -27.53 12.67 13.60
C ALA A 122 -26.41 12.66 12.54
N THR A 123 -26.23 13.75 11.79
CA THR A 123 -25.16 13.89 10.79
C THR A 123 -23.78 13.88 11.45
N LEU A 124 -23.61 14.58 12.58
CA LEU A 124 -22.37 14.57 13.36
C LEU A 124 -22.08 13.20 13.95
N ASP A 125 -23.07 12.54 14.55
CA ASP A 125 -22.87 11.22 15.15
C ASP A 125 -22.56 10.15 14.09
N THR A 126 -23.20 10.22 12.93
CA THR A 126 -22.87 9.38 11.77
C THR A 126 -21.43 9.60 11.32
N ALA A 127 -20.99 10.85 11.18
CA ALA A 127 -19.62 11.16 10.76
C ALA A 127 -18.58 10.74 11.82
N ARG A 128 -18.92 10.82 13.11
CA ARG A 128 -18.07 10.32 14.21
C ARG A 128 -17.92 8.81 14.13
N ALA A 129 -19.04 8.08 13.99
CA ALA A 129 -19.03 6.63 13.86
C ALA A 129 -18.22 6.19 12.64
N GLN A 130 -18.42 6.85 11.49
CA GLN A 130 -17.67 6.57 10.27
C GLN A 130 -16.17 6.77 10.45
N ARG A 131 -15.75 7.88 11.09
CA ARG A 131 -14.34 8.13 11.39
C ARG A 131 -13.76 7.03 12.29
N THR A 132 -14.47 6.65 13.35
CA THR A 132 -14.04 5.58 14.26
C THR A 132 -13.87 4.26 13.50
N ALA A 133 -14.84 3.88 12.68
CA ALA A 133 -14.77 2.68 11.85
C ALA A 133 -13.57 2.70 10.89
N THR A 134 -13.32 3.83 10.21
CA THR A 134 -12.17 3.97 9.31
C THR A 134 -10.83 3.83 10.06
N VAL A 135 -10.72 4.42 11.25
CA VAL A 135 -9.49 4.33 12.08
C VAL A 135 -9.24 2.92 12.59
N LEU A 136 -10.29 2.22 13.04
CA LEU A 136 -10.18 0.81 13.46
C LEU A 136 -9.76 -0.09 12.28
N ASN A 137 -10.36 0.12 11.11
CA ASN A 137 -9.96 -0.59 9.88
C ASN A 137 -8.51 -0.30 9.49
N LEU A 138 -8.03 0.94 9.63
CA LEU A 138 -6.63 1.29 9.41
C LEU A 138 -5.70 0.54 10.36
N ALA A 139 -6.05 0.47 11.66
CA ALA A 139 -5.26 -0.25 12.65
C ALA A 139 -5.19 -1.75 12.32
N TRP A 140 -6.33 -2.36 11.94
CA TRP A 140 -6.40 -3.75 11.50
C TRP A 140 -5.53 -4.01 10.26
N ARG A 141 -5.65 -3.17 9.23
CA ARG A 141 -4.83 -3.27 8.01
C ARG A 141 -3.34 -3.18 8.30
N GLY A 142 -2.93 -2.30 9.22
CA GLY A 142 -1.52 -2.17 9.61
C GLY A 142 -1.01 -3.43 10.30
N TRP A 143 -1.80 -3.98 11.23
CA TRP A 143 -1.46 -5.26 11.88
C TRP A 143 -1.34 -6.40 10.86
N ALA A 144 -2.33 -6.55 9.97
CA ALA A 144 -2.35 -7.62 8.97
C ALA A 144 -1.19 -7.50 7.98
N LEU A 145 -0.87 -6.28 7.52
CA LEU A 145 0.27 -6.03 6.64
C LEU A 145 1.58 -6.41 7.33
N ALA A 146 1.80 -5.96 8.57
CA ALA A 146 3.03 -6.28 9.30
C ALA A 146 3.23 -7.80 9.49
N GLN A 147 2.15 -8.55 9.77
CA GLN A 147 2.22 -10.01 9.90
C GLN A 147 2.41 -10.70 8.54
N GLY A 148 1.72 -10.24 7.49
CA GLY A 148 1.87 -10.74 6.13
C GLY A 148 3.30 -10.57 5.62
N THR A 149 3.85 -9.37 5.73
CA THR A 149 5.24 -9.09 5.34
C THR A 149 6.25 -9.89 6.15
N ALA A 150 6.00 -10.15 7.45
CA ALA A 150 6.86 -11.02 8.24
C ALA A 150 6.86 -12.47 7.73
N ALA A 151 5.70 -12.99 7.31
CA ALA A 151 5.58 -14.30 6.69
C ALA A 151 6.29 -14.34 5.32
N ASP A 152 6.03 -13.37 4.44
CA ASP A 152 6.68 -13.26 3.13
C ASP A 152 8.21 -13.11 3.25
N PHE A 153 8.70 -12.42 4.28
CA PHE A 153 10.13 -12.34 4.60
C PHE A 153 10.71 -13.72 4.91
N ILE A 154 10.06 -14.48 5.78
CA ILE A 154 10.51 -15.83 6.19
C ILE A 154 10.47 -16.77 4.98
N ASP A 155 9.43 -16.68 4.15
CA ASP A 155 9.28 -17.48 2.94
C ASP A 155 10.38 -17.16 1.92
N ALA A 156 10.65 -15.89 1.65
CA ALA A 156 11.71 -15.45 0.74
C ALA A 156 13.09 -15.90 1.25
N TRP A 157 13.35 -15.80 2.56
CA TRP A 157 14.59 -16.28 3.15
C TRP A 157 14.72 -17.80 3.03
N SER A 158 13.66 -18.55 3.36
CA SER A 158 13.62 -20.01 3.33
C SER A 158 13.76 -20.56 1.91
N ALA A 159 13.10 -19.94 0.92
CA ALA A 159 13.21 -20.31 -0.48
C ALA A 159 14.66 -20.15 -0.99
N ARG A 160 15.37 -19.11 -0.55
CA ARG A 160 16.80 -18.95 -0.84
C ARG A 160 17.65 -20.06 -0.22
N GLN A 161 17.39 -20.43 1.04
CA GLN A 161 18.10 -21.55 1.69
C GLN A 161 17.84 -22.88 0.98
N ARG A 162 16.59 -23.12 0.57
CA ARG A 162 16.21 -24.33 -0.19
C ARG A 162 16.94 -24.42 -1.51
N CYS A 163 17.06 -23.33 -2.28
CA CYS A 163 17.85 -23.31 -3.51
C CYS A 163 19.33 -23.64 -3.22
N ALA A 164 19.92 -23.05 -2.18
CA ALA A 164 21.31 -23.33 -1.81
C ALA A 164 21.55 -24.79 -1.36
N LEU A 165 20.55 -25.44 -0.77
CA LEU A 165 20.60 -26.86 -0.44
C LEU A 165 20.45 -27.73 -1.69
N LEU A 166 19.48 -27.44 -2.56
CA LEU A 166 19.24 -28.18 -3.79
C LEU A 166 20.42 -28.07 -4.77
N GLN A 167 21.09 -26.91 -4.82
CA GLN A 167 22.32 -26.76 -5.60
C GLN A 167 23.38 -27.77 -5.15
N ARG A 168 23.60 -27.91 -3.84
CA ARG A 168 24.55 -28.91 -3.30
C ARG A 168 24.13 -30.35 -3.63
N GLN A 169 22.84 -30.63 -3.69
CA GLN A 169 22.34 -31.94 -4.13
C GLN A 169 22.61 -32.19 -5.61
N VAL A 170 22.40 -31.20 -6.47
CA VAL A 170 22.75 -31.26 -7.91
C VAL A 170 24.25 -31.49 -8.08
N ASP A 171 25.09 -30.75 -7.35
CA ASP A 171 26.55 -30.89 -7.45
C ASP A 171 27.00 -32.32 -7.05
N THR A 172 26.40 -32.87 -5.99
CA THR A 172 26.66 -34.26 -5.55
C THR A 172 26.17 -35.29 -6.56
N ALA A 173 24.96 -35.11 -7.10
CA ALA A 173 24.39 -36.00 -8.12
C ALA A 173 25.23 -35.98 -9.41
N ARG A 174 25.74 -34.81 -9.79
CA ARG A 174 26.61 -34.64 -10.97
C ARG A 174 27.95 -35.33 -10.79
N ALA A 175 28.57 -35.21 -9.61
CA ALA A 175 29.79 -35.93 -9.29
C ALA A 175 29.59 -37.46 -9.34
N ARG A 176 28.43 -37.94 -8.84
CA ARG A 176 28.06 -39.36 -8.88
C ARG A 176 27.84 -39.85 -10.31
N GLU A 177 27.05 -39.13 -11.12
CA GLU A 177 26.81 -39.48 -12.52
C GLU A 177 28.14 -39.59 -13.28
N ALA A 178 29.04 -38.61 -13.13
CA ALA A 178 30.35 -38.65 -13.78
C ALA A 178 31.22 -39.84 -13.34
N ALA A 179 31.11 -40.28 -12.08
CA ALA A 179 31.78 -41.48 -11.58
C ALA A 179 31.21 -42.77 -12.19
N PHE A 180 29.88 -42.89 -12.26
CA PHE A 180 29.19 -44.02 -12.88
C PHE A 180 29.45 -44.09 -14.39
N ALA A 181 29.47 -42.96 -15.09
CA ALA A 181 29.81 -42.89 -16.51
C ALA A 181 31.24 -43.39 -16.78
N ARG A 182 32.20 -43.05 -15.92
CA ARG A 182 33.58 -43.58 -16.00
C ARG A 182 33.65 -45.08 -15.69
N ALA A 183 32.92 -45.55 -14.68
CA ALA A 183 32.87 -46.95 -14.31
C ALA A 183 32.21 -47.82 -15.40
N LEU A 184 31.18 -47.31 -16.08
CA LEU A 184 30.51 -47.99 -17.19
C LEU A 184 31.47 -48.17 -18.38
N LYS A 185 32.27 -47.14 -18.70
CA LYS A 185 33.31 -47.24 -19.74
C LYS A 185 34.33 -48.34 -19.44
N ARG A 186 34.62 -48.58 -18.17
CA ARG A 186 35.49 -49.68 -17.71
C ARG A 186 34.77 -51.02 -17.54
N ARG A 187 33.44 -51.05 -17.72
CA ARG A 187 32.55 -52.20 -17.47
C ARG A 187 32.51 -52.67 -16.01
N ASP A 188 32.83 -51.78 -15.07
CA ASP A 188 32.76 -52.05 -13.62
C ASP A 188 31.31 -52.01 -13.07
N VAL A 189 30.40 -51.40 -13.83
CA VAL A 189 28.99 -51.22 -13.47
C VAL A 189 28.10 -51.50 -14.69
N THR A 190 26.82 -51.82 -14.46
CA THR A 190 25.87 -52.11 -15.54
C THR A 190 25.28 -50.83 -16.14
N LEU A 191 24.73 -50.94 -17.36
CA LEU A 191 24.05 -49.83 -18.02
C LEU A 191 22.86 -49.32 -17.18
N GLU A 192 22.10 -50.21 -16.55
CA GLU A 192 20.96 -49.85 -15.71
C GLU A 192 21.40 -48.98 -14.52
N SER A 193 22.51 -49.33 -13.88
CA SER A 193 23.04 -48.58 -12.73
C SER A 193 23.54 -47.18 -13.13
N ALA A 194 24.16 -47.05 -14.30
CA ALA A 194 24.58 -45.77 -14.84
C ALA A 194 23.37 -44.91 -15.25
N ALA A 195 22.38 -45.51 -15.93
CA ALA A 195 21.12 -44.84 -16.28
C ALA A 195 20.36 -44.34 -15.04
N ALA A 196 20.32 -45.13 -13.96
CA ALA A 196 19.72 -44.70 -12.69
C ALA A 196 20.41 -43.47 -12.09
N SER A 197 21.74 -43.35 -12.23
CA SER A 197 22.49 -42.16 -11.77
C SER A 197 22.14 -40.91 -12.58
N LEU A 198 21.96 -41.05 -13.90
CA LEU A 198 21.52 -39.96 -14.78
C LEU A 198 20.09 -39.51 -14.47
N ILE A 199 19.17 -40.45 -14.23
CA ILE A 199 17.79 -40.14 -13.81
C ILE A 199 17.81 -39.34 -12.50
N THR A 200 18.67 -39.73 -11.54
CA THR A 200 18.82 -39.02 -10.26
C THR A 200 19.31 -37.58 -10.46
N LEU A 201 20.29 -37.37 -11.34
CA LEU A 201 20.78 -36.03 -11.67
C LEU A 201 19.68 -35.18 -12.32
N SER A 202 19.00 -35.70 -13.33
CA SER A 202 17.90 -35.00 -14.02
C SER A 202 16.76 -34.61 -13.06
N ALA A 203 16.41 -35.50 -12.12
CA ALA A 203 15.44 -35.19 -11.08
C ALA A 203 15.91 -34.08 -10.14
N ALA A 204 17.18 -34.09 -9.72
CA ALA A 204 17.75 -33.04 -8.87
C ALA A 204 17.78 -31.67 -9.59
N GLU A 205 18.16 -31.64 -10.88
CA GLU A 205 18.18 -30.42 -11.70
C GLU A 205 16.77 -29.86 -11.88
N SER A 206 15.78 -30.71 -12.14
CA SER A 206 14.37 -30.32 -12.23
C SER A 206 13.85 -29.72 -10.92
N GLN A 207 14.20 -30.32 -9.77
CA GLN A 207 13.83 -29.80 -8.45
C GLN A 207 14.46 -28.44 -8.17
N LEU A 208 15.72 -28.22 -8.55
CA LEU A 208 16.38 -26.93 -8.42
C LEU A 208 15.68 -25.87 -9.28
N ALA A 209 15.38 -26.16 -10.54
CA ALA A 209 14.71 -25.22 -11.44
C ALA A 209 13.34 -24.78 -10.88
N SER A 210 12.54 -25.72 -10.36
CA SER A 210 11.27 -25.40 -9.69
C SER A 210 11.47 -24.57 -8.42
N ALA A 211 12.51 -24.84 -7.62
CA ALA A 211 12.81 -24.06 -6.43
C ALA A 211 13.28 -22.64 -6.76
N GLU A 212 14.01 -22.44 -7.85
CA GLU A 212 14.43 -21.12 -8.31
C GLU A 212 13.24 -20.26 -8.74
N GLN A 213 12.25 -20.85 -9.43
CA GLN A 213 11.00 -20.18 -9.76
C GLN A 213 10.22 -19.79 -8.48
N ALA A 214 10.12 -20.72 -7.53
CA ALA A 214 9.47 -20.45 -6.24
C ALA A 214 10.19 -19.33 -5.46
N ARG A 215 11.53 -19.29 -5.49
CA ARG A 215 12.33 -18.23 -4.89
C ARG A 215 12.06 -16.87 -5.55
N ALA A 216 12.00 -16.83 -6.88
CA ALA A 216 11.68 -15.61 -7.61
C ALA A 216 10.28 -15.08 -7.25
N ALA A 217 9.28 -15.97 -7.17
CA ALA A 217 7.93 -15.61 -6.77
C ALA A 217 7.85 -15.10 -5.32
N ALA A 218 8.54 -15.77 -4.38
CA ALA A 218 8.60 -15.33 -2.98
C ALA A 218 9.29 -13.96 -2.84
N ARG A 219 10.36 -13.73 -3.60
CA ARG A 219 11.03 -12.43 -3.64
C ARG A 219 10.12 -11.34 -4.19
N ALA A 220 9.42 -11.60 -5.30
CA ALA A 220 8.52 -10.63 -5.90
C ALA A 220 7.35 -10.24 -4.98
N ARG A 221 6.81 -11.18 -4.19
CA ARG A 221 5.79 -10.88 -3.17
C ARG A 221 6.32 -9.93 -2.10
N LEU A 222 7.50 -10.23 -1.55
CA LEU A 222 8.14 -9.35 -0.57
C LEU A 222 8.46 -7.97 -1.16
N ASP A 223 8.96 -7.90 -2.40
CA ASP A 223 9.24 -6.63 -3.06
C ASP A 223 7.96 -5.80 -3.26
N ALA A 224 6.82 -6.43 -3.57
CA ALA A 224 5.53 -5.77 -3.68
C ALA A 224 5.06 -5.20 -2.33
N ASP A 225 5.16 -5.97 -1.25
CA ASP A 225 4.84 -5.53 0.11
C ASP A 225 5.61 -4.28 0.52
N LEU A 226 6.90 -4.25 0.18
CA LEU A 226 7.85 -3.18 0.50
C LEU A 226 7.80 -2.02 -0.52
N ASN A 227 6.95 -2.11 -1.55
CA ASN A 227 6.88 -1.16 -2.66
C ASN A 227 8.24 -0.91 -3.34
N LEU A 228 9.00 -1.98 -3.57
CA LEU A 228 10.31 -1.96 -4.21
C LEU A 228 10.22 -2.25 -5.70
N PRO A 229 11.13 -1.69 -6.52
CA PRO A 229 11.22 -2.05 -7.92
C PRO A 229 11.76 -3.50 -8.07
N PRO A 230 11.46 -4.19 -9.19
CA PRO A 230 11.80 -5.60 -9.39
C PRO A 230 13.31 -5.90 -9.45
N ASP A 231 14.14 -4.87 -9.68
CA ASP A 231 15.60 -4.95 -9.71
C ASP A 231 16.27 -4.50 -8.39
N ALA A 232 15.47 -4.27 -7.33
CA ALA A 232 15.94 -3.87 -6.02
C ALA A 232 16.94 -4.87 -5.41
N ARG A 233 18.16 -4.39 -5.14
CA ARG A 233 19.24 -5.20 -4.57
C ARG A 233 19.33 -5.01 -3.07
N TYR A 234 19.03 -6.07 -2.32
CA TYR A 234 19.17 -6.12 -0.87
C TYR A 234 19.31 -7.57 -0.39
N THR A 235 19.83 -7.76 0.81
CA THR A 235 19.99 -9.09 1.42
C THR A 235 19.08 -9.26 2.64
N LEU A 236 18.68 -10.50 2.91
CA LEU A 236 17.84 -10.84 4.07
C LEU A 236 18.72 -11.34 5.21
N HIS A 237 18.53 -10.80 6.42
CA HIS A 237 19.07 -11.36 7.64
C HIS A 237 18.44 -12.73 7.93
N ALA A 238 19.15 -13.61 8.64
CA ALA A 238 18.58 -14.89 9.03
C ALA A 238 17.56 -14.64 10.14
N PRO A 239 16.28 -15.04 9.97
CA PRO A 239 15.29 -14.82 11.00
C PRO A 239 15.69 -15.58 12.27
N SER A 240 15.55 -14.93 13.43
CA SER A 240 15.71 -15.61 14.71
C SER A 240 14.56 -16.60 14.90
N ALA A 241 14.87 -17.86 15.24
CA ALA A 241 13.84 -18.82 15.62
C ALA A 241 13.20 -18.37 16.94
N PRO A 242 11.88 -18.07 16.99
CA PRO A 242 11.23 -17.74 18.23
C PRO A 242 11.15 -18.98 19.14
N ALA A 243 11.21 -18.77 20.45
CA ALA A 243 10.90 -19.82 21.40
C ALA A 243 9.41 -20.19 21.30
N LEU A 244 9.10 -21.49 21.39
CA LEU A 244 7.72 -21.94 21.48
C LEU A 244 7.11 -21.41 22.79
N PRO A 245 5.91 -20.78 22.74
CA PRO A 245 5.27 -20.29 23.95
C PRO A 245 4.85 -21.44 24.85
N ASP A 246 4.97 -21.24 26.16
CA ASP A 246 4.38 -22.16 27.13
C ASP A 246 2.86 -21.99 27.23
N ALA A 247 2.18 -22.94 27.90
CA ALA A 247 0.73 -22.90 28.05
C ALA A 247 0.21 -21.63 28.75
N ARG A 248 0.95 -21.11 29.74
CA ARG A 248 0.54 -19.91 30.47
C ARG A 248 0.67 -18.65 29.62
N GLN A 249 1.73 -18.58 28.81
CA GLN A 249 1.96 -17.51 27.85
C GLN A 249 0.88 -17.51 26.77
N LEU A 250 0.47 -18.70 26.31
CA LEU A 250 -0.64 -18.85 25.36
C LEU A 250 -1.97 -18.38 25.98
N ASP A 251 -2.31 -18.85 27.18
CA ASP A 251 -3.53 -18.44 27.89
C ASP A 251 -3.58 -16.93 28.13
N ALA A 252 -2.46 -16.34 28.56
CA ALA A 252 -2.35 -14.90 28.75
C ALA A 252 -2.51 -14.13 27.42
N ALA A 253 -1.96 -14.64 26.32
CA ALA A 253 -2.10 -14.04 25.00
C ALA A 253 -3.54 -14.12 24.49
N LEU A 254 -4.23 -15.25 24.70
CA LEU A 254 -5.64 -15.43 24.36
C LEU A 254 -6.56 -14.52 25.18
N ALA A 255 -6.30 -14.37 26.48
CA ALA A 255 -7.06 -13.45 27.34
C ALA A 255 -6.86 -11.97 26.95
N ALA A 256 -5.67 -11.60 26.48
CA ALA A 256 -5.37 -10.25 26.01
C ALA A 256 -5.84 -9.95 24.58
N LEU A 257 -6.31 -10.96 23.85
CA LEU A 257 -6.60 -10.91 22.42
C LEU A 257 -7.66 -9.86 22.05
N PRO A 258 -8.80 -9.73 22.77
CA PRO A 258 -9.81 -8.68 22.50
C PRO A 258 -9.28 -7.25 22.71
N ARG A 259 -8.21 -7.07 23.50
CA ARG A 259 -7.61 -5.74 23.72
C ARG A 259 -6.58 -5.38 22.64
N ARG A 260 -6.07 -6.37 21.91
CA ARG A 260 -4.97 -6.20 20.93
C ARG A 260 -5.46 -6.26 19.48
N ARG A 261 -6.56 -6.95 19.22
CA ARG A 261 -7.15 -7.09 17.89
C ARG A 261 -8.22 -6.02 17.66
N PRO A 262 -7.96 -5.01 16.80
CA PRO A 262 -8.91 -3.92 16.56
C PRO A 262 -10.16 -4.34 15.75
N ASP A 263 -10.22 -5.59 15.28
CA ASP A 263 -11.34 -6.16 14.53
C ASP A 263 -12.34 -6.95 15.40
N LEU A 264 -12.03 -7.15 16.70
CA LEU A 264 -12.92 -7.75 17.70
C LEU A 264 -13.66 -6.67 18.50
#